data_AF-A0A7V3ZYN8-F1
#
_entry.id   AF-A0A7V3ZYN8-F1
#
_cell.length_a   1.000
_cell.length_b   1.000
_cell.length_c   1.000
_cell.angle_alpha   90.00
_cell.angle_beta   90.00
_cell.angle_gamma   90.00
#
_symmetry.space_group_name_H-M   'P 1'
#
loop_
_entity.id
_entity.type
_entity.pdbx_description
1 polymer ?
#
loop_
_entity_poly.entity_id
_entity_poly.type
_entity_poly.pdbx_seq_one_letter_code
_entity_poly.pdbx_strand_id
1 'polypeptide(L)'
;MRFDFRKKKKPLKPLILTVFLVLILSLLVTQKEELIKFSKSFNISKVSKTVATKDIKGTKIQKARDINLTAEKPQFAEKKLVLCGIFQLEDQRYAFLKSSDGARFILREGEYAGSFKVESVYIDSVILVWNNGKREVIQW
;
A
#
# COMPACT_ATOMS: atom_id res chain seq x y z
N MET A 1 -46.55 -29.97 49.70
CA MET A 1 -46.60 -28.54 49.30
C MET A 1 -45.47 -28.32 48.29
N ARG A 2 -45.80 -27.70 47.15
CA ARG A 2 -44.95 -27.51 45.96
C ARG A 2 -43.75 -26.60 46.23
N PHE A 3 -42.65 -26.76 45.48
CA PHE A 3 -42.02 -25.69 44.68
C PHE A 3 -40.90 -26.26 43.79
N ASP A 4 -41.24 -26.57 42.55
CA ASP A 4 -40.32 -26.90 41.46
C ASP A 4 -39.76 -25.59 40.89
N PHE A 5 -38.53 -25.21 41.25
CA PHE A 5 -37.82 -24.07 40.64
C PHE A 5 -36.95 -24.54 39.48
N ARG A 6 -37.59 -25.04 38.42
CA ARG A 6 -36.91 -25.31 37.15
C ARG A 6 -36.67 -23.97 36.41
N LYS A 7 -35.64 -23.23 36.82
CA LYS A 7 -35.15 -22.02 36.14
C LYS A 7 -34.69 -22.39 34.72
N LYS A 8 -35.55 -22.19 33.72
CA LYS A 8 -35.16 -22.14 32.31
C LYS A 8 -34.21 -20.96 32.11
N LYS A 9 -32.89 -21.20 32.17
CA LYS A 9 -31.88 -20.26 31.68
C LYS A 9 -32.03 -20.16 30.16
N LYS A 10 -32.70 -19.12 29.68
CA LYS A 10 -32.70 -18.75 28.26
C LYS A 10 -31.24 -18.50 27.84
N PRO A 11 -30.78 -18.96 26.68
CA PRO A 11 -29.42 -18.68 26.24
C PRO A 11 -29.32 -17.19 25.93
N LEU A 12 -28.63 -16.42 26.79
CA LEU A 12 -28.26 -15.01 26.54
C LEU A 12 -27.09 -14.89 25.55
N LYS A 13 -26.37 -15.99 25.30
CA LYS A 13 -25.19 -16.06 24.43
C LYS A 13 -25.43 -15.68 22.96
N PRO A 14 -26.53 -16.08 22.28
CA PRO A 14 -26.75 -15.71 20.88
C PRO A 14 -27.08 -14.23 20.72
N LEU A 15 -27.71 -13.58 21.72
CA LEU A 15 -28.06 -12.16 21.64
C LEU A 15 -26.81 -11.27 21.65
N ILE A 16 -25.84 -11.58 22.52
CA ILE A 16 -24.58 -10.85 22.61
C ILE A 16 -23.77 -11.03 21.31
N LEU A 17 -23.75 -12.24 20.76
CA LEU A 17 -23.08 -12.52 19.49
C LEU A 17 -23.71 -11.73 18.33
N THR A 18 -25.04 -11.67 18.25
CA THR A 18 -25.73 -10.89 17.21
C THR A 18 -25.47 -9.40 17.35
N VAL A 19 -25.44 -8.86 18.57
CA VAL A 19 -25.13 -7.45 18.82
C VAL A 19 -23.69 -7.14 18.40
N PHE A 20 -22.74 -8.01 18.75
CA PHE A 20 -21.34 -7.82 18.39
C PHE A 20 -21.12 -7.88 16.86
N LEU A 21 -21.82 -8.79 16.19
CA LEU A 21 -21.73 -8.95 14.73
C LEU A 21 -22.34 -7.76 13.98
N VAL A 22 -23.47 -7.24 14.46
CA VAL A 22 -24.09 -6.01 13.93
C VAL A 22 -23.15 -4.82 14.11
N LEU A 23 -22.49 -4.70 15.26
CA LEU A 23 -21.58 -3.59 15.56
C LEU A 23 -20.35 -3.58 14.65
N ILE A 24 -19.78 -4.76 14.36
CA ILE A 24 -18.69 -4.92 13.38
C ILE A 24 -19.15 -4.56 11.97
N LEU A 25 -20.36 -5.01 11.57
CA LEU A 25 -20.91 -4.68 10.26
C LEU A 25 -21.13 -3.18 10.09
N SER A 26 -21.68 -2.51 11.12
CA SER A 26 -21.86 -1.07 11.13
C SER A 26 -20.53 -0.33 10.98
N LEU A 27 -19.49 -0.75 11.71
CA LEU A 27 -18.15 -0.17 11.61
C LEU A 27 -17.56 -0.29 10.19
N LEU A 28 -17.73 -1.45 9.55
CA LEU A 28 -17.28 -1.68 8.18
C LEU A 28 -18.01 -0.78 7.17
N VAL A 29 -19.31 -0.57 7.35
CA VAL A 29 -20.11 0.31 6.48
C VAL A 29 -19.69 1.77 6.66
N THR A 30 -19.46 2.23 7.90
CA THR A 30 -19.00 3.61 8.16
C THR A 30 -17.65 3.90 7.51
N GLN A 31 -16.69 2.96 7.58
CA GLN A 31 -15.40 3.15 6.91
C GLN A 31 -15.51 3.22 5.38
N LYS A 32 -16.43 2.47 4.77
CA LYS A 32 -16.68 2.57 3.32
C LYS A 32 -17.25 3.92 2.92
N GLU A 33 -18.16 4.50 3.71
CA GLU A 33 -18.73 5.82 3.41
C GLU A 33 -17.71 6.95 3.51
N GLU A 34 -16.79 6.91 4.47
CA GLU A 34 -15.72 7.91 4.58
C GLU A 34 -14.73 7.83 3.41
N LEU A 35 -14.38 6.61 2.96
CA LEU A 35 -13.53 6.41 1.76
C LEU A 35 -14.19 6.96 0.49
N ILE A 36 -15.51 6.81 0.34
CA ILE A 36 -16.27 7.35 -0.81
C ILE A 36 -16.39 8.89 -0.73
N LYS A 37 -16.52 9.46 0.48
CA LYS A 37 -16.49 10.93 0.67
C LYS A 37 -15.12 11.51 0.34
N PHE A 38 -14.03 10.85 0.75
CA PHE A 38 -12.67 11.25 0.40
C PHE A 38 -12.40 11.17 -1.12
N SER A 39 -12.94 10.18 -1.82
CA SER A 39 -12.81 10.12 -3.29
C SER A 39 -13.62 11.19 -4.02
N LYS A 40 -14.80 11.58 -3.49
CA LYS A 40 -15.61 12.69 -4.04
C LYS A 40 -15.01 14.07 -3.76
N SER A 41 -14.24 14.24 -2.69
CA SER A 41 -13.52 15.51 -2.42
C SER A 41 -12.27 15.71 -3.27
N PHE A 42 -11.76 14.66 -3.92
CA PHE A 42 -10.70 14.78 -4.94
C PHE A 42 -11.32 15.12 -6.31
N ASN A 43 -12.20 16.12 -6.31
CA ASN A 43 -12.78 16.66 -7.52
C ASN A 43 -11.73 17.56 -8.18
N ILE A 44 -11.15 17.06 -9.26
CA ILE A 44 -10.23 17.76 -10.15
C ILE A 44 -11.07 18.81 -10.91
N SER A 45 -11.50 19.85 -10.20
CA SER A 45 -12.21 21.01 -10.76
C SER A 45 -11.31 22.23 -10.64
N LYS A 46 -10.30 22.29 -11.52
CA LYS A 46 -9.49 23.46 -11.93
C LYS A 46 -8.36 22.81 -12.73
N VAL A 47 -8.46 22.69 -14.05
CA VAL A 47 -8.12 23.76 -14.99
C VAL A 47 -9.03 23.66 -16.21
N SER A 48 -10.03 24.55 -16.26
CA SER A 48 -10.84 24.78 -17.46
C SER A 48 -10.29 26.01 -18.18
N LYS A 49 -9.88 25.78 -19.43
CA LYS A 49 -9.95 26.70 -20.57
C LYS A 49 -9.41 28.12 -20.38
N THR A 50 -8.26 28.36 -21.03
CA THR A 50 -8.11 29.59 -21.81
C THR A 50 -7.29 29.28 -23.06
N VAL A 51 -7.94 28.60 -24.01
CA VAL A 51 -7.59 28.72 -25.43
C VAL A 51 -8.12 30.09 -25.85
N ALA A 52 -7.22 31.06 -25.90
CA ALA A 52 -7.44 32.30 -26.63
C ALA A 52 -6.26 32.43 -27.60
N THR A 53 -6.51 31.92 -28.81
CA THR A 53 -5.75 32.22 -30.02
C THR A 53 -5.59 33.73 -30.16
N LYS A 54 -4.33 34.20 -30.22
CA LYS A 54 -3.98 35.40 -30.97
C LYS A 54 -2.80 35.10 -31.88
N ASP A 55 -3.01 35.55 -33.10
CA ASP A 55 -2.30 35.29 -34.33
C ASP A 55 -0.80 35.62 -34.32
N ILE A 56 -0.08 34.73 -35.02
CA ILE A 56 0.93 35.00 -36.05
C ILE A 56 2.06 35.97 -35.64
N LYS A 57 3.29 35.42 -35.60
CA LYS A 57 4.39 35.73 -36.54
C LYS A 57 5.74 35.37 -35.89
N GLY A 58 6.55 34.56 -36.56
CA GLY A 58 7.98 34.46 -36.26
C GLY A 58 8.46 33.07 -35.86
N THR A 59 8.66 32.25 -36.88
CA THR A 59 9.75 31.28 -37.02
C THR A 59 10.85 31.37 -35.94
N LYS A 60 10.89 30.39 -35.04
CA LYS A 60 12.11 29.73 -34.57
C LYS A 60 11.73 28.53 -33.71
N ILE A 61 11.90 27.34 -34.28
CA ILE A 61 11.92 26.06 -33.58
C ILE A 61 13.15 26.11 -32.66
N GLN A 62 12.98 26.66 -31.47
CA GLN A 62 13.86 26.36 -30.35
C GLN A 62 13.18 25.24 -29.59
N LYS A 63 13.71 24.02 -29.78
CA LYS A 63 13.52 22.87 -28.90
C LYS A 63 13.63 23.39 -27.46
N ALA A 64 12.49 23.55 -26.81
CA ALA A 64 12.44 23.78 -25.38
C ALA A 64 13.10 22.55 -24.76
N ARG A 65 14.29 22.81 -24.22
CA ARG A 65 15.15 21.94 -23.42
C ARG A 65 14.33 20.87 -22.73
N ASP A 66 14.81 19.64 -22.91
CA ASP A 66 14.48 18.47 -22.11
C ASP A 66 14.30 18.90 -20.66
N ILE A 67 13.04 19.02 -20.25
CA ILE A 67 12.69 19.06 -18.84
C ILE A 67 12.99 17.64 -18.42
N ASN A 68 14.22 17.41 -17.96
CA ASN A 68 14.55 16.26 -17.15
C ASN A 68 13.52 16.28 -16.01
N LEU A 69 12.45 15.51 -16.17
CA LEU A 69 11.81 14.81 -15.07
C LEU A 69 12.88 13.88 -14.53
N THR A 70 13.85 14.46 -13.82
CA THR A 70 14.57 13.78 -12.76
C THR A 70 13.46 13.46 -11.77
N ALA A 71 12.76 12.35 -12.01
CA ALA A 71 12.12 11.62 -10.94
C ALA A 71 13.25 11.48 -9.93
N GLU A 72 13.19 12.28 -8.85
CA GLU A 72 14.08 12.11 -7.72
C GLU A 72 13.89 10.66 -7.31
N LYS A 73 14.79 9.79 -7.79
CA LYS A 73 14.91 8.44 -7.29
C LYS A 73 15.10 8.67 -5.81
N PRO A 74 14.15 8.25 -4.95
CA PRO A 74 14.30 8.51 -3.53
C PRO A 74 15.63 7.89 -3.16
N GLN A 75 16.58 8.76 -2.77
CA GLN A 75 17.95 8.38 -2.49
C GLN A 75 17.93 7.71 -1.13
N PHE A 76 17.40 6.48 -1.10
CA PHE A 76 17.60 5.62 0.04
C PHE A 76 19.09 5.29 0.01
N ALA A 77 19.85 5.93 0.91
CA ALA A 77 21.16 5.44 1.31
C ALA A 77 21.05 3.93 1.60
N GLU A 78 22.14 3.16 1.43
CA GLU A 78 22.17 1.74 1.82
C GLU A 78 21.79 1.62 3.31
N LYS A 79 20.50 1.48 3.58
CA LYS A 79 19.94 1.32 4.91
C LYS A 79 19.93 -0.16 5.22
N LYS A 80 20.22 -0.51 6.47
CA LYS A 80 20.18 -1.90 6.92
C LYS A 80 18.73 -2.40 6.80
N LEU A 81 18.52 -3.34 5.89
CA LEU A 81 17.26 -4.04 5.70
C LEU A 81 17.27 -5.33 6.53
N VAL A 82 16.11 -5.67 7.08
CA VAL A 82 15.89 -6.91 7.82
C VAL A 82 14.74 -7.64 7.16
N LEU A 83 14.93 -8.93 6.89
CA LEU A 83 13.87 -9.81 6.43
C LEU A 83 12.98 -10.19 7.62
N CYS A 84 11.69 -9.85 7.52
CA CYS A 84 10.71 -10.02 8.59
C CYS A 84 9.57 -10.97 8.21
N GLY A 85 9.51 -11.45 6.97
CA GLY A 85 8.40 -12.23 6.41
C GLY A 85 8.77 -12.80 5.06
N ILE A 86 8.48 -14.07 4.83
CA ILE A 86 8.21 -14.56 3.48
C ILE A 86 6.85 -15.25 3.50
N PHE A 87 5.98 -14.85 2.58
CA PHE A 87 4.68 -15.48 2.42
C PHE A 87 4.39 -15.71 0.95
N GLN A 88 3.60 -16.74 0.68
CA GLN A 88 3.17 -17.10 -0.66
C GLN A 88 1.70 -16.75 -0.84
N LEU A 89 1.39 -16.07 -1.94
CA LEU A 89 0.03 -15.81 -2.39
C LEU A 89 -0.07 -16.35 -3.81
N GLU A 90 -0.92 -17.36 -4.01
CA GLU A 90 -1.01 -18.12 -5.26
C GLU A 90 0.38 -18.69 -5.66
N ASP A 91 0.82 -18.47 -6.88
CA ASP A 91 2.12 -18.93 -7.40
C ASP A 91 3.24 -17.89 -7.21
N GLN A 92 3.04 -16.87 -6.37
CA GLN A 92 4.00 -15.79 -6.14
C GLN A 92 4.45 -15.69 -4.68
N ARG A 93 5.74 -15.46 -4.48
CA ARG A 93 6.34 -15.22 -3.16
C ARG A 93 6.59 -13.74 -2.93
N TYR A 94 6.31 -13.30 -1.72
CA TYR A 94 6.49 -11.94 -1.26
C TYR A 94 7.44 -11.92 -0.07
N ALA A 95 8.41 -11.02 -0.11
CA ALA A 95 9.30 -10.71 0.99
C ALA A 95 8.78 -9.48 1.73
N PHE A 96 8.67 -9.58 3.05
CA PHE A 96 8.42 -8.47 3.94
C PHE A 96 9.74 -7.98 4.52
N LEU A 97 10.14 -6.77 4.13
CA LEU A 97 11.37 -6.13 4.55
C LEU A 97 11.09 -4.95 5.46
N LYS A 98 11.90 -4.80 6.51
CA LYS A 98 11.89 -3.63 7.38
C LYS A 98 13.25 -2.94 7.32
N SER A 99 13.24 -1.65 7.05
CA SER A 99 14.42 -0.79 7.10
C SER A 99 14.65 -0.26 8.52
N SER A 100 15.90 0.10 8.83
CA SER A 100 16.30 0.65 10.13
C SER A 100 15.58 1.96 10.50
N ASP A 101 15.10 2.71 9.52
CA ASP A 101 14.27 3.92 9.70
C ASP A 101 12.79 3.62 10.01
N GLY A 102 12.42 2.33 10.09
CA GLY A 102 11.06 1.89 10.34
C GLY A 102 10.21 1.72 9.09
N ALA A 103 10.73 2.05 7.89
CA ALA A 103 10.03 1.81 6.64
C ALA A 103 9.80 0.31 6.43
N ARG A 104 8.65 -0.03 5.84
CA ARG A 104 8.16 -1.40 5.66
C ARG A 104 7.83 -1.60 4.19
N PHE A 105 8.32 -2.70 3.62
CA PHE A 105 8.15 -3.04 2.22
C PHE A 105 7.63 -4.46 2.10
N ILE A 106 6.65 -4.65 1.23
CA ILE A 106 6.19 -5.98 0.80
C ILE A 106 6.43 -6.00 -0.69
N LEU A 107 7.35 -6.86 -1.13
CA LEU A 107 7.84 -6.88 -2.50
C LEU A 107 7.91 -8.31 -3.01
N ARG A 108 7.60 -8.51 -4.28
CA ARG A 108 7.86 -9.77 -5.00
C ARG A 108 9.03 -9.60 -5.97
N GLU A 109 9.44 -10.72 -6.55
CA GLU A 109 10.44 -10.75 -7.63
C GLU A 109 10.13 -9.74 -8.74
N GLY A 110 11.14 -8.96 -9.13
CA GLY A 110 11.04 -7.94 -10.16
C GLY A 110 10.67 -6.55 -9.65
N GLU A 111 10.12 -6.41 -8.44
CA GLU A 111 9.68 -5.12 -7.90
C GLU A 111 10.83 -4.28 -7.35
N TYR A 112 10.63 -2.96 -7.40
CA TYR A 112 11.59 -1.96 -6.96
C TYR A 112 11.07 -1.25 -5.71
N ALA A 113 11.97 -0.98 -4.77
CA ALA A 113 11.72 -0.11 -3.63
C ALA A 113 12.85 0.92 -3.53
N GLY A 114 12.67 2.02 -4.27
CA GLY A 114 13.61 3.14 -4.27
C GLY A 114 14.98 2.79 -4.82
N SER A 115 15.91 2.44 -3.93
CA SER A 115 17.32 2.21 -4.26
C SER A 115 17.68 0.76 -4.60
N PHE A 116 16.73 -0.18 -4.50
CA PHE A 116 16.98 -1.59 -4.80
C PHE A 116 15.82 -2.25 -5.54
N LYS A 117 16.13 -3.36 -6.19
CA LYS A 117 15.22 -4.28 -6.85
C LYS A 117 15.26 -5.64 -6.16
N VAL A 118 14.11 -6.28 -6.00
CA VAL A 118 14.05 -7.69 -5.63
C VAL A 118 14.34 -8.54 -6.86
N GLU A 119 15.41 -9.32 -6.79
CA GLU A 119 15.80 -10.22 -7.88
C GLU A 119 15.21 -11.61 -7.73
N SER A 120 15.14 -12.15 -6.51
CA SER A 120 14.55 -13.47 -6.26
C SER A 120 14.10 -13.58 -4.81
N VAL A 121 13.01 -14.30 -4.57
CA VAL A 121 12.46 -14.59 -3.24
C VAL A 121 12.45 -16.10 -3.01
N TYR A 122 13.30 -16.57 -2.09
CA TYR A 122 13.38 -17.97 -1.69
C TYR A 122 12.49 -18.24 -0.47
N ILE A 123 12.64 -19.41 0.17
CA ILE A 123 11.84 -19.79 1.34
C ILE A 123 12.35 -19.10 2.62
N ASP A 124 13.66 -18.85 2.69
CA ASP A 124 14.39 -18.37 3.86
C ASP A 124 15.19 -17.08 3.60
N SER A 125 15.20 -16.61 2.35
CA SER A 125 16.08 -15.56 1.90
C SER A 125 15.52 -14.75 0.73
N VAL A 126 16.03 -13.54 0.58
CA VAL A 126 15.72 -12.65 -0.55
C VAL A 126 17.02 -12.08 -1.11
N ILE A 127 17.11 -12.05 -2.44
CA ILE A 127 18.22 -11.42 -3.16
C ILE A 127 17.78 -10.05 -3.63
N LEU A 128 18.53 -9.03 -3.24
CA LEU A 128 18.34 -7.64 -3.63
C LEU A 128 19.49 -7.19 -4.53
N VAL A 129 19.16 -6.37 -5.52
CA VAL A 129 20.13 -5.68 -6.37
C VAL A 129 19.95 -4.18 -6.17
N TRP A 130 20.97 -3.54 -5.59
CA TRP A 130 21.00 -2.10 -5.36
C TRP A 130 21.30 -1.35 -6.66
N ASN A 131 20.92 -0.07 -6.72
CA ASN A 131 21.14 0.80 -7.88
C ASN A 131 22.63 1.01 -8.22
N ASN A 132 23.53 0.77 -7.27
CA ASN A 132 24.99 0.78 -7.48
C ASN A 132 25.52 -0.56 -8.05
N GLY A 133 24.64 -1.52 -8.36
CA GLY A 133 24.99 -2.84 -8.86
C GLY A 133 25.37 -3.86 -7.79
N LYS A 134 25.40 -3.46 -6.50
CA LYS A 134 25.67 -4.38 -5.39
C LYS A 134 24.53 -5.38 -5.25
N ARG A 135 24.86 -6.67 -5.22
CA ARG A 135 23.95 -7.73 -4.80
C ARG A 135 24.05 -7.93 -3.29
N GLU A 136 22.91 -8.07 -2.63
CA GLU A 136 22.81 -8.38 -1.21
C GLU A 136 21.83 -9.52 -0.99
N VAL A 137 22.21 -10.48 -0.15
CA VAL A 137 21.35 -11.58 0.26
C VAL A 137 20.96 -11.35 1.71
N ILE A 138 19.66 -11.31 1.98
CA ILE A 138 19.13 -11.14 3.33
C ILE A 138 18.43 -12.44 3.71
N GLN A 139 18.84 -13.02 4.83
CA GLN A 139 18.28 -14.26 5.39
C GLN A 139 17.40 -13.93 6.60
N TRP A 140 16.42 -14.79 6.85
CA TRP A 140 15.53 -14.73 8.02
C TRP A 140 16.27 -15.16 9.30
#